data_AF-A0A2E7QEP8-F1
#
_entry.id   AF-A0A2E7QEP8-F1
#
_cell.length_a   1.000
_cell.length_b   1.000
_cell.length_c   1.000
_cell.angle_alpha   90.00
_cell.angle_beta   90.00
_cell.angle_gamma   90.00
#
_symmetry.space_group_name_H-M   'P 1'
#
loop_
_entity.id
_entity.type
_entity.pdbx_description
1 polymer ?
#
loop_
_entity_poly.entity_id
_entity_poly.type
_entity_poly.pdbx_seq_one_letter_code
_entity_poly.pdbx_strand_id
1 'polypeptide(L)'
;MVHEGKFHASFGARRACDLSLKADYQIVTKAGREEIPGGGGQMVYYALNTFCKTGSNFANLSVTYGIRKWNNEELLAKYKEEIDKKIAAIGLVVRPEGKDRKIL
;
A
#
# COMPACT_ATOMS: atom_id res chain seq x y z
N MET A 1 8.53 -17.64 3.07
CA MET A 1 8.58 -16.17 3.06
C MET A 1 7.62 -15.50 2.07
N VAL A 2 7.87 -15.44 0.75
CA VAL A 2 6.98 -14.67 -0.17
C VAL A 2 5.55 -15.23 -0.25
N HIS A 3 5.40 -16.56 -0.28
CA HIS A 3 4.09 -17.21 -0.28
C HIS A 3 3.29 -16.94 1.00
N GLU A 4 3.93 -17.05 2.16
CA GLU A 4 3.33 -16.72 3.47
C GLU A 4 3.00 -15.23 3.56
N GLY A 5 3.88 -14.35 3.07
CA GLY A 5 3.62 -12.91 3.01
C GLY A 5 2.38 -12.56 2.19
N LYS A 6 2.18 -13.22 1.05
CA LYS A 6 0.94 -13.08 0.26
C LYS A 6 -0.29 -13.54 1.04
N PHE A 7 -0.18 -14.66 1.74
CA PHE A 7 -1.27 -15.18 2.57
C PHE A 7 -1.64 -14.19 3.68
N HIS A 8 -0.66 -13.65 4.41
CA HIS A 8 -0.90 -12.64 5.45
C HIS A 8 -1.53 -11.35 4.88
N ALA A 9 -1.02 -10.84 3.76
CA ALA A 9 -1.57 -9.68 3.08
C ALA A 9 -3.03 -9.89 2.63
N SER A 10 -3.40 -11.13 2.26
CA SER A 10 -4.75 -11.46 1.82
C SER A 10 -5.81 -11.27 2.91
N PHE A 11 -5.47 -11.53 4.18
CA PHE A 11 -6.39 -11.32 5.30
C PHE A 11 -6.74 -9.85 5.46
N GLY A 12 -5.74 -8.97 5.48
CA GLY A 12 -5.94 -7.53 5.57
C GLY A 12 -6.77 -6.99 4.41
N ALA A 13 -6.43 -7.39 3.19
CA ALA A 13 -7.18 -7.00 1.99
C ALA A 13 -8.65 -7.47 2.03
N ARG A 14 -8.89 -8.72 2.47
CA ARG A 14 -10.25 -9.25 2.59
C ARG A 14 -11.07 -8.47 3.62
N ARG A 15 -10.50 -8.12 4.77
CA ARG A 15 -11.20 -7.35 5.80
C ARG A 15 -11.50 -5.92 5.37
N ALA A 16 -10.57 -5.26 4.67
CA ALA A 16 -10.83 -3.95 4.08
C ALA A 16 -11.99 -4.00 3.05
N CYS A 17 -12.03 -5.06 2.23
CA CYS A 17 -13.12 -5.28 1.27
C CYS A 17 -14.46 -5.52 1.97
N ASP A 18 -14.51 -6.40 2.98
CA ASP A 18 -15.73 -6.70 3.73
C ASP A 18 -16.26 -5.44 4.45
N LEU A 19 -15.40 -4.65 5.10
CA LEU A 19 -15.77 -3.38 5.73
C LEU A 19 -16.23 -2.31 4.74
N SER A 20 -15.73 -2.33 3.50
CA SER A 20 -16.09 -1.30 2.50
C SER A 20 -17.36 -1.63 1.73
N LEU A 21 -17.61 -2.92 1.45
CA LEU A 21 -18.59 -3.34 0.44
C LEU A 21 -19.72 -4.23 0.97
N LYS A 22 -19.64 -4.77 2.19
CA LYS A 22 -20.64 -5.73 2.70
C LYS A 22 -21.44 -5.19 3.87
N ALA A 23 -22.68 -4.78 3.60
CA ALA A 23 -23.61 -4.25 4.61
C ALA A 23 -23.80 -5.21 5.80
N ASP A 24 -24.03 -6.51 5.56
CA ASP A 24 -24.22 -7.49 6.64
C ASP A 24 -23.01 -7.58 7.56
N TYR A 25 -21.81 -7.51 7.00
CA TYR A 25 -20.58 -7.52 7.78
C TYR A 25 -20.47 -6.26 8.63
N GLN A 26 -20.74 -5.09 8.05
CA GLN A 26 -20.72 -3.81 8.75
C GLN A 26 -21.71 -3.75 9.91
N ILE A 27 -22.92 -4.31 9.73
CA ILE A 27 -23.95 -4.41 10.78
C ILE A 27 -23.42 -5.26 11.95
N VAL A 28 -22.85 -6.42 11.66
CA VAL A 28 -22.35 -7.35 12.68
C VAL A 28 -21.15 -6.75 13.42
N THR A 29 -20.21 -6.14 12.70
CA THR A 29 -19.01 -5.55 13.30
C THR A 29 -19.23 -4.17 13.90
N LYS A 30 -20.37 -3.52 13.60
CA LYS A 30 -20.65 -2.11 13.91
C LYS A 30 -19.55 -1.17 13.40
N ALA A 31 -18.97 -1.53 12.25
CA ALA A 31 -17.81 -0.89 11.66
C ALA A 31 -17.98 -0.79 10.16
N GLY A 32 -17.76 0.39 9.59
CA GLY A 32 -17.86 0.62 8.16
C GLY A 32 -16.53 1.02 7.52
N ARG A 33 -16.64 1.51 6.29
CA ARG A 33 -15.52 1.97 5.48
C ARG A 33 -14.70 3.06 6.18
N GLU A 34 -15.38 3.93 6.92
CA GLU A 34 -14.83 5.04 7.70
C GLU A 34 -13.90 4.60 8.83
N GLU A 35 -14.07 3.38 9.34
CA GLU A 35 -13.25 2.83 10.42
C GLU A 35 -11.96 2.15 9.93
N ILE A 36 -11.79 2.00 8.61
CA ILE A 36 -10.52 1.54 8.04
C ILE A 36 -9.47 2.63 8.37
N PRO A 37 -8.44 2.33 9.20
CA PRO A 37 -7.55 3.33 9.77
C PRO A 37 -7.03 4.31 8.71
N GLY A 38 -7.34 5.59 8.92
CA GLY A 38 -6.89 6.68 8.06
C GLY A 38 -7.58 6.78 6.71
N GLY A 39 -8.82 6.28 6.53
CA GLY A 39 -9.60 6.47 5.30
C GLY A 39 -8.78 6.19 4.04
N GLY A 40 -8.06 5.06 4.01
CA GLY A 40 -7.17 4.64 2.92
C GLY A 40 -5.89 5.47 2.72
N GLY A 41 -5.74 6.67 3.29
CA GLY A 41 -4.63 7.58 2.99
C GLY A 41 -3.41 7.45 3.90
N GLN A 42 -3.61 7.44 5.22
CA GLN A 42 -2.48 7.62 6.15
C GLN A 42 -1.55 6.39 6.22
N MET A 43 -2.11 5.19 6.31
CA MET A 43 -1.30 3.97 6.39
C MET A 43 -0.67 3.59 5.05
N VAL A 44 -1.34 3.90 3.93
CA VAL A 44 -0.78 3.73 2.60
C VAL A 44 0.45 4.62 2.44
N TYR A 45 0.35 5.88 2.87
CA TYR A 45 1.49 6.79 2.89
C TYR A 45 2.67 6.26 3.72
N TYR A 46 2.43 5.73 4.92
CA TYR A 46 3.51 5.11 5.70
C TYR A 46 4.10 3.86 5.06
N ALA A 47 3.27 3.05 4.39
CA ALA A 47 3.74 1.89 3.65
C ALA A 47 4.66 2.30 2.49
N LEU A 48 4.44 3.45 1.84
CA LEU A 48 5.36 3.90 0.79
C LEU A 48 6.78 4.19 1.31
N ASN A 49 6.94 4.52 2.60
CA ASN A 49 8.28 4.72 3.19
C ASN A 49 9.11 3.41 3.24
N THR A 50 8.50 2.23 3.13
CA THR A 50 9.26 0.96 3.15
C THR A 50 10.14 0.79 1.91
N PHE A 51 9.88 1.53 0.84
CA PHE A 51 10.69 1.51 -0.39
C PHE A 51 11.96 2.36 -0.29
N CYS A 52 12.16 3.08 0.83
CA CYS A 52 13.30 3.98 1.07
C CYS A 52 13.36 5.17 0.09
N LYS A 53 14.37 6.03 0.29
CA LYS A 53 14.56 7.26 -0.49
C LYS A 53 14.83 6.96 -1.97
N THR A 54 14.28 7.80 -2.83
CA THR A 54 14.66 7.93 -4.24
C THR A 54 16.11 8.42 -4.38
N GLY A 55 16.74 8.12 -5.52
CA GLY A 55 18.11 8.48 -5.84
C GLY A 55 19.15 7.76 -4.97
N SER A 56 18.81 6.62 -4.37
CA SER A 56 19.74 5.91 -3.48
C SER A 56 20.87 5.28 -4.29
N ASN A 57 22.10 5.78 -4.09
CA ASN A 57 23.31 5.21 -4.69
C ASN A 57 23.45 3.71 -4.37
N PHE A 58 23.10 3.28 -3.16
CA PHE A 58 23.16 1.87 -2.77
C PHE A 58 22.11 1.01 -3.49
N ALA A 59 20.89 1.54 -3.69
CA ALA A 59 19.86 0.82 -4.44
C ALA A 59 20.30 0.62 -5.89
N ASN A 60 20.82 1.68 -6.53
CA ASN A 60 21.33 1.62 -7.91
C ASN A 60 22.51 0.66 -8.03
N LEU A 61 23.46 0.72 -7.10
CA LEU A 61 24.61 -0.18 -7.10
C LEU A 61 24.19 -1.64 -6.90
N SER A 62 23.19 -1.90 -6.05
CA SER A 62 22.63 -3.24 -5.86
C SER A 62 21.96 -3.80 -7.12
N VAL A 63 21.40 -2.94 -7.97
CA VAL A 63 20.89 -3.34 -9.29
C VAL A 63 22.04 -3.65 -10.23
N THR A 64 23.07 -2.80 -10.28
CA THR A 64 24.28 -3.03 -11.10
C THR A 64 24.95 -4.37 -10.79
N TYR A 65 25.01 -4.76 -9.51
CA TYR A 65 25.56 -6.04 -9.10
C TYR A 65 24.57 -7.22 -9.18
N GLY A 66 23.35 -7.02 -9.68
CA GLY A 66 22.36 -8.09 -9.85
C GLY A 66 21.74 -8.61 -8.55
N ILE A 67 21.97 -7.94 -7.41
CA ILE A 67 21.36 -8.29 -6.12
C ILE A 67 19.88 -7.93 -6.11
N ARG A 68 19.55 -6.77 -6.71
CA ARG A 68 18.18 -6.30 -6.87
C ARG A 68 17.83 -6.24 -8.35
N LYS A 69 16.56 -6.54 -8.66
CA LYS A 69 16.03 -6.41 -10.02
C LYS A 69 15.63 -4.96 -10.37
N TRP A 70 15.27 -4.17 -9.36
CA TRP A 70 14.77 -2.80 -9.52
C TRP A 70 15.33 -1.89 -8.44
N ASN A 71 15.53 -0.62 -8.78
CA ASN A 71 15.84 0.43 -7.82
C ASN A 71 14.59 0.77 -6.98
N ASN A 72 14.68 1.79 -6.12
CA ASN A 72 13.59 2.12 -5.20
C ASN A 72 12.40 2.73 -5.94
N GLU A 73 12.66 3.63 -6.89
CA GLU A 73 11.66 4.37 -7.65
C GLU A 73 10.86 3.47 -8.59
N GLU A 74 11.55 2.58 -9.30
CA GLU A 74 10.91 1.61 -10.19
C GLU A 74 9.98 0.68 -9.41
N LEU A 75 10.44 0.21 -8.24
CA LEU A 75 9.64 -0.69 -7.41
C LEU A 75 8.45 0.05 -6.78
N LEU A 76 8.66 1.28 -6.30
CA LEU A 76 7.63 2.14 -5.74
C LEU A 76 6.55 2.45 -6.80
N ALA A 77 6.94 2.82 -8.02
CA ALA A 77 6.02 3.14 -9.10
C ALA A 77 5.12 1.94 -9.45
N LYS A 78 5.71 0.75 -9.59
CA LYS A 78 4.97 -0.50 -9.84
C LYS A 78 4.00 -0.83 -8.70
N TYR A 79 4.44 -0.65 -7.46
CA TYR A 79 3.59 -0.90 -6.29
C TYR A 79 2.42 0.08 -6.24
N LYS A 80 2.68 1.39 -6.42
CA LYS A 80 1.67 2.44 -6.36
C LYS A 80 0.58 2.24 -7.41
N GLU A 81 0.96 1.96 -8.66
CA GLU A 81 0.00 1.70 -9.73
C GLU A 81 -0.96 0.55 -9.40
N GLU A 82 -0.44 -0.57 -8.89
CA GLU A 82 -1.24 -1.75 -8.56
C GLU A 82 -2.12 -1.54 -7.33
N ILE A 83 -1.60 -0.87 -6.31
CA ILE A 83 -2.32 -0.66 -5.06
C ILE A 83 -3.40 0.41 -5.20
N ASP A 84 -3.14 1.50 -5.92
CA ASP A 84 -4.13 2.55 -6.14
C ASP A 84 -5.37 2.00 -6.86
N LYS A 85 -5.18 1.12 -7.86
CA LYS A 85 -6.29 0.41 -8.53
C LYS A 85 -7.11 -0.43 -7.55
N LYS A 86 -6.47 -1.17 -6.66
CA LYS A 86 -7.14 -2.05 -5.68
C LYS A 86 -7.88 -1.25 -4.60
N ILE A 87 -7.30 -0.14 -4.16
CA ILE A 87 -7.92 0.77 -3.18
C ILE A 87 -9.16 1.42 -3.80
N ALA A 88 -9.05 1.93 -5.04
CA ALA A 88 -10.18 2.51 -5.76
C ALA A 88 -11.31 1.49 -5.99
N ALA A 89 -10.96 0.23 -6.30
CA ALA A 89 -11.96 -0.83 -6.51
C ALA A 89 -12.81 -1.16 -5.28
N ILE A 90 -12.29 -0.95 -4.06
CA ILE A 90 -13.07 -1.07 -2.81
C ILE A 90 -13.67 0.27 -2.37
N GLY A 91 -13.69 1.26 -3.25
CA GLY A 91 -14.29 2.57 -3.05
C GLY A 91 -13.43 3.54 -2.24
N LEU A 92 -12.30 3.12 -1.67
CA LEU A 92 -11.42 3.95 -0.86
C LEU A 92 -10.66 4.97 -1.73
N VAL A 93 -10.22 6.07 -1.10
CA VAL A 93 -9.45 7.13 -1.76
C VAL A 93 -8.12 7.28 -1.05
N VAL A 94 -7.02 7.20 -1.80
CA VAL A 94 -5.69 7.53 -1.27
C VAL A 94 -5.62 9.05 -1.17
N ARG A 95 -5.46 9.58 0.05
CA ARG A 95 -5.24 11.01 0.23
C ARG A 95 -3.90 11.39 -0.40
N PRO A 96 -3.82 12.54 -1.11
CA PRO A 96 -2.56 13.03 -1.65
C PRO A 96 -1.53 13.25 -0.53
N GLU A 97 -0.26 13.16 -0.90
CA GLU A 97 0.88 13.28 0.01
C GLU A 97 0.77 14.56 0.86
N GLY A 98 0.87 14.41 2.19
CA GLY A 98 0.89 15.53 3.11
C GLY A 98 2.15 16.38 2.92
N LYS A 99 1.99 17.71 3.09
CA LYS A 99 2.97 18.78 2.79
C LYS A 99 4.41 18.59 3.32
N ASP A 100 4.66 17.70 4.27
CA ASP A 100 5.91 17.69 5.02
C ASP A 100 6.96 16.66 4.58
N ARG A 101 6.66 15.79 3.60
CA ARG A 101 7.66 14.88 3.02
C ARG A 101 7.30 14.52 1.59
N LYS A 102 8.06 15.07 0.64
CA LYS A 102 8.03 14.63 -0.76
C LYS A 102 8.58 13.22 -0.83
N ILE A 103 7.75 12.25 -1.21
CA ILE A 103 8.21 10.95 -1.71
C ILE A 103 8.39 11.13 -3.22
N LEU A 104 9.33 12.03 -3.59
CA LEU A 104 9.81 12.27 -4.95
C LEU A 104 11.33 12.39 -4.89
#